data_AF-A0A537MFJ9-F1
#
_entry.id   AF-A0A537MFJ9-F1
#
_cell.length_a   1.000
_cell.length_b   1.000
_cell.length_c   1.000
_cell.angle_alpha   90.00
_cell.angle_beta   90.00
_cell.angle_gamma   90.00
#
_symmetry.space_group_name_H-M   'P 1'
#
loop_
_entity.id
_entity.type
_entity.pdbx_description
1 polymer ?
#
loop_
_entity_poly.entity_id
_entity_poly.type
_entity_poly.pdbx_seq_one_letter_code
_entity_poly.pdbx_strand_id
1 'polypeptide(L)'
;MSAATLAFERFRSSDREEWLMRIGRPNAPAILFVPPLFEEMNRTRALIVATMRAAAGKGHCCWLLDLSGTGESERDLSDVTWDDWRHDVAAAAHLAGKAKKPLIASLRGGALVDDAAEARGWWRFSPLDGAAVARDMVRSGIAGVEWAGYAPSDALKEVLEAAAPATVAPLRTLRLATERAEADAKVEGAALWRRSEPGNSPALAEALAADLVKWSRSCAAS
;
A
#
# COMPACT_ATOMS: atom_id res chain seq x y z
N MET A 1 -20.64 16.85 -10.80
CA MET A 1 -19.66 16.28 -9.86
C MET A 1 -18.27 16.65 -10.35
N SER A 2 -17.54 17.51 -9.63
CA SER A 2 -16.15 17.83 -9.99
C SER A 2 -15.34 16.54 -9.93
N ALA A 3 -14.72 16.17 -11.05
CA ALA A 3 -13.83 15.02 -11.14
C ALA A 3 -12.79 15.12 -10.02
N ALA A 4 -12.63 14.05 -9.23
CA ALA A 4 -11.58 13.99 -8.23
C ALA A 4 -10.23 14.25 -8.92
N THR A 5 -9.64 15.41 -8.66
CA THR A 5 -8.43 15.86 -9.36
C THR A 5 -7.27 14.94 -8.98
N LEU A 6 -6.71 14.27 -9.98
CA LEU A 6 -5.43 13.57 -9.89
C LEU A 6 -4.32 14.62 -9.82
N ALA A 7 -3.36 14.43 -8.91
CA ALA A 7 -2.16 15.24 -8.80
C ALA A 7 -0.97 14.37 -8.38
N PHE A 8 0.24 14.88 -8.60
CA PHE A 8 1.47 14.30 -8.07
C PHE A 8 2.07 15.31 -7.10
N GLU A 9 2.47 14.84 -5.94
CA GLU A 9 3.03 15.63 -4.84
C GLU A 9 4.42 15.08 -4.54
N ARG A 10 5.31 15.91 -3.99
CA ARG A 10 6.65 15.49 -3.59
C ARG A 10 6.74 15.44 -2.08
N PHE A 11 7.47 14.46 -1.56
CA PHE A 11 7.86 14.43 -0.16
C PHE A 11 9.35 14.23 -0.04
N ARG A 12 9.91 14.63 1.09
CA ARG A 12 11.30 14.35 1.41
C ARG A 12 11.37 13.04 2.19
N SER A 13 12.02 12.05 1.61
CA SER A 13 12.44 10.84 2.32
C SER A 13 13.93 10.93 2.59
N SER A 14 14.33 10.90 3.87
CA SER A 14 15.71 11.10 4.27
C SER A 14 16.32 12.37 3.65
N ASP A 15 17.34 12.23 2.80
CA ASP A 15 18.05 13.31 2.08
C ASP A 15 17.55 13.56 0.65
N ARG A 16 16.49 12.86 0.19
CA ARG A 16 16.02 12.93 -1.20
C ARG A 16 14.53 13.24 -1.33
N GLU A 17 14.14 13.60 -2.55
CA GLU A 17 12.75 13.90 -2.90
C GLU A 17 12.15 12.73 -3.68
N GLU A 18 11.03 12.22 -3.19
CA GLU A 18 10.25 11.12 -3.77
C GLU A 18 8.85 11.62 -4.16
N TRP A 19 8.13 10.84 -4.97
CA TRP A 19 6.82 11.22 -5.50
C TRP A 19 5.67 10.43 -4.87
N LEU A 20 4.52 11.08 -4.73
CA LEU A 20 3.26 10.40 -4.40
C LEU A 20 2.15 10.84 -5.33
N MET A 21 1.27 9.89 -5.66
CA MET A 21 0.04 10.17 -6.38
C MET A 21 -1.07 10.56 -5.39
N ARG A 22 -1.80 11.63 -5.69
CA ARG A 22 -2.98 12.07 -4.93
C ARG A 22 -4.23 12.06 -5.78
N ILE A 23 -5.33 11.53 -5.25
CA ILE A 23 -6.66 11.56 -5.87
C ILE A 23 -7.68 12.08 -4.83
N GLY A 24 -8.37 13.16 -5.18
CA GLY A 24 -9.41 13.76 -4.34
C GLY A 24 -9.03 15.14 -3.80
N ARG A 25 -9.94 15.77 -3.06
CA ARG A 25 -9.78 17.15 -2.58
C ARG A 25 -8.70 17.21 -1.49
N PRO A 26 -7.69 18.10 -1.55
CA PRO A 26 -6.59 18.14 -0.58
C PRO A 26 -6.95 18.33 0.90
N ASN A 27 -8.18 18.76 1.20
CA ASN A 27 -8.66 19.02 2.55
C ASN A 27 -9.68 17.98 3.03
N ALA A 28 -10.00 16.98 2.20
CA ALA A 28 -10.82 15.84 2.60
C ALA A 28 -10.02 14.90 3.54
N PRO A 29 -10.69 14.09 4.39
CA PRO A 29 -10.02 13.11 5.24
C PRO A 29 -9.04 12.23 4.46
N ALA A 30 -7.80 12.18 4.92
CA ALA A 30 -6.71 11.51 4.23
C ALA A 30 -6.72 10.00 4.45
N ILE A 31 -6.39 9.27 3.38
CA ILE A 31 -6.05 7.86 3.37
C ILE A 31 -4.72 7.70 2.64
N LEU A 32 -3.70 7.18 3.32
CA LEU A 32 -2.44 6.80 2.69
C LEU A 32 -2.49 5.31 2.32
N PHE A 33 -2.28 5.02 1.04
CA PHE A 33 -2.13 3.67 0.52
C PHE A 33 -0.66 3.27 0.55
N VAL A 34 -0.37 2.15 1.21
CA VAL A 34 0.93 1.47 1.16
C VAL A 34 0.76 0.28 0.21
N PRO A 35 1.35 0.32 -1.00
CA PRO A 35 1.10 -0.70 -2.02
C PRO A 35 1.68 -2.06 -1.63
N PRO A 36 1.30 -3.14 -2.34
CA PRO A 36 2.07 -4.37 -2.34
C PRO A 36 3.52 -4.11 -2.76
N LEU A 37 4.43 -5.02 -2.43
CA LEU A 37 5.82 -4.88 -2.81
C LEU A 37 6.07 -5.45 -4.22
N PHE A 38 7.05 -4.87 -4.91
CA PHE A 38 7.58 -5.37 -6.19
C PHE A 38 6.51 -5.60 -7.27
N GLU A 39 6.58 -6.73 -7.99
CA GLU A 39 5.67 -7.09 -9.08
C GLU A 39 4.18 -7.19 -8.67
N GLU A 40 3.86 -7.43 -7.39
CA GLU A 40 2.47 -7.33 -6.95
C GLU A 40 1.94 -5.89 -7.07
N MET A 41 2.78 -4.87 -6.86
CA MET A 41 2.41 -3.47 -7.07
C MET A 41 2.00 -3.24 -8.52
N ASN A 42 2.85 -3.64 -9.47
CA ASN A 42 2.61 -3.45 -10.90
C ASN A 42 1.28 -4.08 -11.34
N ARG A 43 0.99 -5.29 -10.85
CA ARG A 43 -0.23 -6.03 -11.17
C ARG A 43 -1.50 -5.45 -10.54
N THR A 44 -1.37 -4.78 -9.39
CA THR A 44 -2.51 -4.28 -8.61
C THR A 44 -2.67 -2.76 -8.66
N ARG A 45 -1.75 -2.01 -9.28
CA ARG A 45 -1.81 -0.54 -9.36
C ARG A 45 -3.14 -0.04 -9.90
N ALA A 46 -3.69 -0.68 -10.93
CA ALA A 46 -4.99 -0.31 -11.49
C ALA A 46 -6.15 -0.52 -10.50
N LEU A 47 -6.13 -1.61 -9.72
CA LEU A 47 -7.11 -1.85 -8.64
C LEU A 47 -7.00 -0.80 -7.54
N ILE A 48 -5.77 -0.48 -7.11
CA ILE A 48 -5.52 0.54 -6.08
C ILE A 48 -6.05 1.89 -6.55
N VAL A 49 -5.68 2.33 -7.75
CA VAL A 49 -6.14 3.59 -8.33
C VAL A 49 -7.67 3.61 -8.48
N ALA A 50 -8.30 2.52 -8.90
CA ALA A 50 -9.77 2.44 -8.97
C ALA A 50 -10.41 2.56 -7.59
N THR A 51 -9.83 1.92 -6.57
CA THR A 51 -10.27 2.00 -5.17
C THR A 51 -10.13 3.43 -4.63
N MET A 52 -9.01 4.10 -4.91
CA MET A 52 -8.77 5.50 -4.56
C MET A 52 -9.79 6.44 -5.20
N ARG A 53 -10.12 6.23 -6.49
CA ARG A 53 -11.15 7.03 -7.20
C ARG A 53 -12.53 6.85 -6.57
N ALA A 54 -12.92 5.61 -6.26
CA ALA A 54 -14.17 5.32 -5.59
C ALA A 54 -14.24 5.94 -4.17
N ALA A 55 -13.15 5.85 -3.39
CA ALA A 55 -13.06 6.50 -2.08
C ALA A 55 -13.08 8.03 -2.17
N ALA A 56 -12.40 8.62 -3.16
CA ALA A 56 -12.45 10.06 -3.41
C ALA A 56 -13.86 10.54 -3.78
N GLY A 57 -14.60 9.75 -4.56
CA GLY A 57 -16.03 9.99 -4.83
C GLY A 57 -16.91 9.97 -3.58
N LYS A 58 -16.46 9.31 -2.50
CA LYS A 58 -17.12 9.21 -1.19
C LYS A 58 -16.60 10.23 -0.16
N GLY A 59 -15.79 11.21 -0.60
CA GLY A 59 -15.39 12.36 0.19
C GLY A 59 -14.03 12.22 0.89
N HIS A 60 -13.11 11.41 0.36
CA HIS A 60 -11.76 11.23 0.90
C HIS A 60 -10.67 11.82 -0.02
N CYS A 61 -9.48 12.04 0.55
CA CYS A 61 -8.28 12.32 -0.21
C CYS A 61 -7.34 11.13 -0.10
N CYS A 62 -7.10 10.44 -1.21
CA CYS A 62 -6.27 9.24 -1.23
C CYS A 62 -4.87 9.60 -1.74
N TRP A 63 -3.86 9.06 -1.09
CA TRP A 63 -2.45 9.23 -1.41
C TRP A 63 -1.86 7.85 -1.64
N LEU A 64 -1.14 7.63 -2.73
CA LEU A 64 -0.43 6.39 -3.02
C LEU A 64 1.06 6.70 -3.06
N LEU A 65 1.80 6.09 -2.13
CA LEU A 65 3.25 6.17 -2.12
C LEU A 65 3.83 5.06 -3.01
N ASP A 66 4.91 5.36 -3.70
CA ASP A 66 5.83 4.36 -4.23
C ASP A 66 7.05 4.38 -3.28
N LEU A 67 7.49 3.21 -2.79
CA LEU A 67 8.62 3.12 -1.85
C LEU A 67 9.92 3.41 -2.60
N SER A 68 10.95 3.95 -1.92
CA SER A 68 12.27 4.14 -2.51
C SER A 68 12.77 2.85 -3.18
N GLY A 69 13.34 2.99 -4.38
CA GLY A 69 13.77 1.85 -5.20
C GLY A 69 12.64 1.10 -5.90
N THR A 70 11.40 1.61 -5.86
CA THR A 70 10.25 1.01 -6.53
C THR A 70 9.46 2.06 -7.32
N GLY A 71 8.68 1.61 -8.30
CA GLY A 71 7.81 2.47 -9.09
C GLY A 71 8.60 3.52 -9.87
N GLU A 72 8.34 4.80 -9.57
CA GLU A 72 8.98 5.95 -10.22
C GLU A 72 10.22 6.47 -9.46
N SER A 73 10.67 5.78 -8.40
CA SER A 73 11.87 6.18 -7.66
C SER A 73 13.12 6.01 -8.54
N GLU A 74 13.98 7.03 -8.57
CA GLU A 74 15.27 6.98 -9.28
C GLU A 74 16.37 6.28 -8.47
N ARG A 75 16.09 5.89 -7.21
CA ARG A 75 17.05 5.16 -6.37
C ARG A 75 17.20 3.73 -6.90
N ASP A 76 18.43 3.23 -6.95
CA ASP A 76 18.65 1.81 -7.15
C ASP A 76 18.19 1.05 -5.91
N LEU A 77 17.37 0.02 -6.09
CA LEU A 77 16.85 -0.80 -5.00
C LEU A 77 17.99 -1.51 -4.21
N SER A 78 19.13 -1.74 -4.84
CA SER A 78 20.31 -2.31 -4.18
C SER A 78 20.90 -1.37 -3.11
N ASP A 79 20.64 -0.07 -3.19
CA ASP A 79 21.07 0.95 -2.22
C ASP A 79 19.98 1.29 -1.19
N VAL A 80 18.84 0.60 -1.23
CA VAL A 80 17.69 0.86 -0.33
C VAL A 80 17.73 -0.10 0.85
N THR A 81 17.51 0.47 2.03
CA THR A 81 17.44 -0.26 3.30
C THR A 81 15.99 -0.40 3.79
N TRP A 82 15.77 -1.27 4.77
CA TRP A 82 14.47 -1.38 5.44
C TRP A 82 14.03 -0.07 6.11
N ASP A 83 14.99 0.63 6.72
CA ASP A 83 14.73 1.90 7.40
C ASP A 83 14.38 3.01 6.42
N ASP A 84 14.92 3.01 5.19
CA ASP A 84 14.46 3.91 4.11
C ASP A 84 12.96 3.73 3.86
N TRP A 85 12.49 2.49 3.68
CA TRP A 85 11.06 2.22 3.47
C TRP A 85 10.18 2.63 4.65
N ARG A 86 10.66 2.43 5.88
CA ARG A 86 9.94 2.90 7.07
C ARG A 86 9.87 4.43 7.11
N HIS A 87 10.96 5.12 6.80
CA HIS A 87 10.98 6.57 6.68
C HIS A 87 10.06 7.07 5.56
N ASP A 88 10.00 6.38 4.41
CA ASP A 88 9.11 6.73 3.30
C ASP A 88 7.66 6.76 3.76
N VAL A 89 7.22 5.70 4.45
CA VAL A 89 5.86 5.56 4.96
C VAL A 89 5.55 6.66 5.98
N ALA A 90 6.47 6.91 6.92
CA ALA A 90 6.30 7.95 7.93
C ALA A 90 6.20 9.37 7.32
N ALA A 91 7.08 9.69 6.37
CA ALA A 91 7.12 10.98 5.70
C ALA A 91 5.90 11.20 4.79
N ALA A 92 5.49 10.17 4.05
CA ALA A 92 4.27 10.18 3.25
C ALA A 92 3.02 10.39 4.13
N ALA A 93 2.96 9.73 5.28
CA ALA A 93 1.84 9.88 6.22
C ALA A 93 1.78 11.28 6.83
N HIS A 94 2.93 11.87 7.17
CA HIS A 94 3.02 13.23 7.64
C HIS A 94 2.48 14.23 6.60
N LEU A 95 2.93 14.10 5.34
CA LEU A 95 2.45 14.96 4.25
C LEU A 95 0.95 14.79 3.99
N ALA A 96 0.47 13.54 3.90
CA ALA A 96 -0.92 13.21 3.61
C ALA A 96 -1.87 13.69 4.71
N GLY A 97 -1.46 13.52 5.98
CA GLY A 97 -2.24 13.86 7.15
C GLY A 97 -2.32 15.37 7.45
N LYS A 98 -1.27 16.12 7.09
CA LYS A 98 -1.09 17.52 7.53
C LYS A 98 -1.22 17.61 9.05
N ALA A 99 -2.19 18.37 9.58
CA ALA A 99 -2.44 18.53 11.00
C ALA A 99 -3.22 17.36 11.66
N LYS A 100 -3.65 16.35 10.90
CA LYS A 100 -4.39 15.18 11.40
C LYS A 100 -3.69 13.89 10.98
N LYS A 101 -3.78 12.83 11.78
CA LYS A 101 -3.25 11.52 11.37
C LYS A 101 -4.08 10.93 10.22
N PRO A 102 -3.48 10.41 9.12
CA PRO A 102 -4.24 9.75 8.06
C PRO A 102 -4.75 8.38 8.53
N LEU A 103 -5.69 7.80 7.78
CA LEU A 103 -5.91 6.34 7.83
C LEU A 103 -4.85 5.68 6.95
N ILE A 104 -4.23 4.59 7.40
CA ILE A 104 -3.31 3.81 6.57
C ILE A 104 -4.05 2.63 5.96
N ALA A 105 -3.97 2.49 4.64
CA ALA A 105 -4.56 1.41 3.86
C ALA A 105 -3.45 0.61 3.17
N SER A 106 -3.04 -0.50 3.76
CA SER A 106 -1.97 -1.33 3.22
C SER A 106 -2.52 -2.57 2.52
N LEU A 107 -1.84 -2.99 1.46
CA LEU A 107 -2.20 -4.16 0.69
C LEU A 107 -1.03 -5.14 0.72
N ARG A 108 -1.32 -6.42 0.96
CA ARG A 108 -0.34 -7.51 0.81
C ARG A 108 0.92 -7.24 1.64
N GLY A 109 2.10 -7.23 1.00
CA GLY A 109 3.39 -6.93 1.63
C GLY A 109 3.56 -5.50 2.12
N GLY A 110 2.73 -4.54 1.67
CA GLY A 110 2.74 -3.18 2.20
C GLY A 110 2.40 -3.12 3.71
N ALA A 111 1.72 -4.14 4.23
CA ALA A 111 1.41 -4.25 5.65
C ALA A 111 2.65 -4.51 6.55
N LEU A 112 3.81 -4.80 5.96
CA LEU A 112 5.05 -5.06 6.70
C LEU A 112 5.73 -3.78 7.20
N VAL A 113 5.40 -2.62 6.61
CA VAL A 113 6.03 -1.32 6.93
C VAL A 113 4.99 -0.26 7.33
N ASP A 114 3.71 -0.62 7.38
CA ASP A 114 2.61 0.32 7.62
C ASP A 114 2.53 0.86 9.06
N ASP A 115 3.28 0.25 9.98
CA ASP A 115 3.41 0.64 11.38
C ASP A 115 4.41 1.77 11.61
N ALA A 116 5.22 2.09 10.60
CA ALA A 116 6.16 3.21 10.67
C ALA A 116 5.46 4.58 10.74
N ALA A 117 4.21 4.66 10.30
CA ALA A 117 3.43 5.88 10.32
C ALA A 117 2.56 6.01 11.59
N GLU A 118 2.48 7.23 12.13
CA GLU A 118 1.39 7.56 13.03
C GLU A 118 0.06 7.64 12.26
N ALA A 119 -0.91 6.81 12.66
CA ALA A 119 -2.21 6.75 12.03
C ALA A 119 -3.35 6.97 13.03
N ARG A 120 -4.53 7.32 12.50
CA ARG A 120 -5.79 7.23 13.27
C ARG A 120 -6.42 5.84 13.21
N GLY A 121 -5.85 4.95 12.40
CA GLY A 121 -6.31 3.58 12.20
C GLY A 121 -5.65 2.93 10.98
N TRP A 122 -5.67 1.61 10.97
CA TRP A 122 -5.10 0.78 9.92
C TRP A 122 -6.19 -0.07 9.26
N TRP A 123 -6.10 -0.19 7.95
CA TRP A 123 -6.90 -1.08 7.13
C TRP A 123 -5.95 -1.91 6.27
N ARG A 124 -6.03 -3.23 6.39
CA ARG A 124 -5.14 -4.16 5.69
C ARG A 124 -5.94 -5.05 4.75
N PHE A 125 -5.59 -5.07 3.47
CA PHE A 125 -6.18 -6.00 2.51
C PHE A 125 -5.22 -7.13 2.17
N SER A 126 -5.62 -8.34 2.55
CA SER A 126 -4.92 -9.60 2.29
C SER A 126 -3.44 -9.57 2.73
N PRO A 127 -3.12 -9.13 3.96
CA PRO A 127 -1.73 -8.94 4.39
C PRO A 127 -0.95 -10.25 4.36
N LEU A 128 0.35 -10.13 4.07
CA LEU A 128 1.32 -11.22 4.01
C LEU A 128 2.44 -11.02 5.04
N ASP A 129 3.05 -12.12 5.46
CA ASP A 129 4.38 -12.08 6.08
C ASP A 129 5.48 -11.94 5.02
N GLY A 130 6.66 -11.53 5.47
CA GLY A 130 7.83 -11.31 4.64
C GLY A 130 8.32 -12.56 3.92
N ALA A 131 8.30 -13.70 4.61
CA ALA A 131 8.65 -14.98 4.02
C ALA A 131 7.72 -15.36 2.85
N ALA A 132 6.44 -15.03 2.90
CA ALA A 132 5.50 -15.22 1.78
C ALA A 132 5.83 -14.31 0.60
N VAL A 133 6.17 -13.04 0.86
CA VAL A 133 6.63 -12.12 -0.19
C VAL A 133 7.89 -12.66 -0.86
N ALA A 134 8.92 -13.03 -0.08
CA ALA A 134 10.17 -13.56 -0.60
C ALA A 134 9.97 -14.84 -1.43
N ARG A 135 9.14 -15.78 -0.96
CA ARG A 135 8.79 -17.00 -1.72
C ARG A 135 8.12 -16.69 -3.05
N ASP A 136 7.20 -15.74 -3.09
CA ASP A 136 6.52 -15.36 -4.33
C ASP A 136 7.51 -14.72 -5.32
N MET A 137 8.45 -13.90 -4.84
CA MET A 137 9.50 -13.30 -5.67
C MET A 137 10.48 -14.32 -6.25
N VAL A 138 10.93 -15.28 -5.44
CA VAL A 138 11.79 -16.38 -5.90
C VAL A 138 11.10 -17.23 -6.98
N ARG A 139 9.78 -17.43 -6.85
CA ARG A 139 8.99 -18.18 -7.85
C ARG A 139 8.76 -17.41 -9.14
N SER A 140 8.65 -16.08 -9.08
CA SER A 140 8.49 -15.23 -10.27
C SER A 140 9.81 -14.85 -10.94
N GLY A 141 10.94 -14.93 -10.22
CA GLY A 141 12.27 -14.63 -10.74
C GLY A 141 12.82 -15.71 -11.67
N ILE A 142 13.63 -15.29 -12.65
CA ILE A 142 14.46 -16.18 -13.46
C ILE A 142 15.78 -16.39 -12.68
N ALA A 143 16.30 -17.62 -12.68
CA ALA A 143 17.39 -18.05 -11.80
C ALA A 143 18.59 -17.08 -11.73
N GLY A 144 18.95 -16.69 -10.51
CA GLY A 144 20.19 -15.97 -10.18
C GLY A 144 19.98 -14.50 -9.86
N VAL A 145 19.96 -14.17 -8.56
CA VAL A 145 20.09 -12.82 -7.97
C VAL A 145 18.88 -11.87 -8.10
N GLU A 146 18.10 -11.90 -9.19
CA GLU A 146 16.98 -10.98 -9.42
C GLU A 146 15.62 -11.50 -8.91
N TRP A 147 14.96 -10.70 -8.09
CA TRP A 147 13.57 -10.85 -7.69
C TRP A 147 12.66 -10.29 -8.78
N ALA A 148 12.48 -11.03 -9.86
CA ALA A 148 11.63 -10.65 -11.00
C ALA A 148 11.91 -9.23 -11.52
N GLY A 149 13.18 -8.93 -11.81
CA GLY A 149 13.64 -7.62 -12.27
C GLY A 149 13.96 -6.61 -11.15
N TYR A 150 13.74 -6.98 -9.90
CA TYR A 150 14.20 -6.22 -8.73
C TYR A 150 15.50 -6.80 -8.17
N ALA A 151 16.46 -5.93 -7.84
CA ALA A 151 17.75 -6.32 -7.27
C ALA A 151 17.96 -5.73 -5.86
N PRO A 152 17.16 -6.11 -4.84
CA PRO A 152 17.40 -5.64 -3.48
C PRO A 152 18.72 -6.17 -2.91
N SER A 153 19.33 -5.40 -2.01
CA SER A 153 20.51 -5.85 -1.26
C SER A 153 20.21 -7.09 -0.43
N ASP A 154 21.23 -7.90 -0.15
CA ASP A 154 21.06 -9.10 0.68
C ASP A 154 20.58 -8.76 2.10
N ALA A 155 21.01 -7.61 2.64
CA ALA A 155 20.52 -7.10 3.92
C ALA A 155 19.02 -6.78 3.88
N LEU A 156 18.52 -6.14 2.80
CA LEU A 156 17.09 -5.88 2.64
C LEU A 156 16.30 -7.18 2.48
N LYS A 157 16.83 -8.17 1.74
CA LYS A 157 16.20 -9.49 1.58
C LYS A 157 16.06 -10.20 2.93
N GLU A 158 17.13 -10.21 3.75
CA GLU A 158 17.14 -10.86 5.06
C GLU A 158 16.11 -10.24 6.01
N VAL A 159 16.11 -8.91 6.13
CA VAL A 159 15.15 -8.21 7.00
C VAL A 159 13.72 -8.39 6.49
N LEU A 160 13.50 -8.32 5.17
CA LEU A 160 12.18 -8.56 4.60
C LEU A 160 11.71 -9.98 4.94
N GLU A 161 12.51 -11.02 4.70
CA GLU A 161 12.08 -12.40 4.91
C GLU A 161 11.68 -12.68 6.36
N ALA A 162 12.35 -12.04 7.32
CA ALA A 162 12.05 -12.14 8.74
C ALA A 162 10.85 -11.26 9.21
N ALA A 163 10.40 -10.32 8.39
CA ALA A 163 9.36 -9.36 8.77
C ALA A 163 7.97 -9.99 8.86
N ALA A 164 7.16 -9.48 9.78
CA ALA A 164 5.74 -9.80 9.90
C ALA A 164 4.95 -8.50 10.12
N PRO A 165 3.68 -8.40 9.66
CA PRO A 165 2.86 -7.22 9.90
C PRO A 165 2.74 -6.93 11.40
N ALA A 166 3.14 -5.72 11.82
CA ALA A 166 3.14 -5.37 13.22
C ALA A 166 1.72 -5.35 13.83
N THR A 167 1.63 -5.53 15.15
CA THR A 167 0.36 -5.34 15.88
C THR A 167 0.08 -3.85 16.02
N VAL A 168 -1.03 -3.39 15.46
CA VAL A 168 -1.47 -1.98 15.46
C VAL A 168 -2.93 -1.89 15.87
N ALA A 169 -3.35 -0.75 16.41
CA ALA A 169 -4.72 -0.51 16.83
C ALA A 169 -5.14 0.95 16.61
N PRO A 170 -6.38 1.22 16.13
CA PRO A 170 -7.37 0.24 15.70
C PRO A 170 -7.03 -0.35 14.32
N LEU A 171 -7.30 -1.64 14.12
CA LEU A 171 -7.01 -2.38 12.88
C LEU A 171 -8.28 -3.03 12.33
N ARG A 172 -8.43 -2.98 11.00
CA ARG A 172 -9.39 -3.78 10.24
C ARG A 172 -8.69 -4.55 9.12
N THR A 173 -8.86 -5.86 9.10
CA THR A 173 -8.30 -6.78 8.09
C THR A 173 -9.40 -7.26 7.16
N LEU A 174 -9.22 -7.06 5.86
CA LEU A 174 -10.07 -7.61 4.80
C LEU A 174 -9.29 -8.66 4.00
N ARG A 175 -10.00 -9.66 3.50
CA ARG A 175 -9.45 -10.68 2.59
C ARG A 175 -10.44 -11.01 1.47
N LEU A 176 -9.96 -11.61 0.40
CA LEU A 176 -10.87 -12.23 -0.57
C LEU A 176 -11.61 -13.41 0.06
N ALA A 177 -12.84 -13.65 -0.40
CA ALA A 177 -13.65 -14.81 0.00
C ALA A 177 -12.95 -16.15 -0.25
N THR A 178 -12.08 -16.21 -1.27
CA THR A 178 -11.31 -17.39 -1.64
C THR A 178 -10.09 -17.66 -0.73
N GLU A 179 -9.68 -16.68 0.09
CA GLU A 179 -8.60 -16.89 1.04
C GLU A 179 -9.09 -17.63 2.29
N ARG A 180 -8.32 -18.61 2.74
CA ARG A 180 -8.65 -19.40 3.94
C ARG A 180 -8.36 -18.67 5.27
N ALA A 181 -7.41 -17.74 5.27
CA ALA A 181 -7.01 -17.04 6.50
C ALA A 181 -8.13 -16.15 7.04
N GLU A 182 -8.23 -16.00 8.36
CA GLU A 182 -9.24 -15.17 9.02
C GLU A 182 -9.11 -13.67 8.66
N ALA A 183 -10.23 -12.96 8.75
CA ALA A 183 -10.35 -11.53 8.51
C ALA A 183 -11.62 -10.96 9.16
N ASP A 184 -11.63 -9.66 9.46
CA ASP A 184 -12.83 -8.96 9.96
C ASP A 184 -13.94 -8.87 8.91
N ALA A 185 -13.59 -8.97 7.63
CA ALA A 185 -14.52 -9.13 6.53
C ALA A 185 -13.90 -9.84 5.33
N LYS A 186 -14.76 -10.48 4.55
CA LYS A 186 -14.44 -11.14 3.29
C LYS A 186 -15.15 -10.43 2.14
N VAL A 187 -14.48 -10.28 1.00
CA VAL A 187 -15.03 -9.66 -0.20
C VAL A 187 -14.88 -10.56 -1.42
N GLU A 188 -15.87 -10.54 -2.31
CA GLU A 188 -15.80 -11.26 -3.58
C GLU A 188 -14.86 -10.56 -4.56
N GLY A 189 -14.09 -11.35 -5.32
CA GLY A 189 -13.17 -10.81 -6.32
C GLY A 189 -12.04 -11.76 -6.70
N ALA A 190 -11.34 -11.41 -7.78
CA ALA A 190 -10.17 -12.15 -8.23
C ALA A 190 -8.91 -11.68 -7.48
N ALA A 191 -8.00 -12.62 -7.20
CA ALA A 191 -6.66 -12.32 -6.70
C ALA A 191 -5.79 -11.73 -7.82
N LEU A 192 -5.97 -10.44 -8.12
CA LEU A 192 -5.29 -9.76 -9.23
C LEU A 192 -3.76 -9.78 -9.10
N TRP A 193 -3.22 -9.82 -7.89
CA TRP A 193 -1.79 -9.98 -7.60
C TRP A 193 -1.20 -11.32 -8.04
N ARG A 194 -2.02 -12.31 -8.41
CA ARG A 194 -1.55 -13.61 -8.94
C ARG A 194 -1.55 -13.68 -10.46
N ARG A 195 -2.03 -12.64 -11.15
CA ARG A 195 -2.08 -12.63 -12.62
C ARG A 195 -0.68 -12.39 -13.20
N SER A 196 -0.51 -12.68 -14.48
CA SER A 196 0.71 -12.33 -15.24
C SER A 196 0.70 -10.89 -15.72
N GLU A 197 -0.48 -10.32 -15.96
CA GLU A 197 -0.66 -8.97 -16.49
C GLU A 197 -1.42 -8.08 -15.50
N PRO A 198 -1.17 -6.76 -15.52
CA PRO A 198 -1.96 -5.79 -14.78
C PRO A 198 -3.46 -5.93 -15.04
N GLY A 199 -4.23 -5.99 -13.96
CA GLY A 199 -5.67 -6.17 -14.03
C GLY A 199 -6.42 -5.14 -13.20
N ASN A 200 -7.68 -4.95 -13.53
CA ASN A 200 -8.61 -4.17 -12.71
C ASN A 200 -9.91 -4.97 -12.51
N SER A 201 -10.62 -4.67 -11.42
CA SER A 201 -11.96 -5.16 -11.15
C SER A 201 -12.77 -4.02 -10.54
N PRO A 202 -13.65 -3.35 -11.32
CA PRO A 202 -14.46 -2.25 -10.81
C PRO A 202 -15.33 -2.66 -9.61
N ALA A 203 -15.87 -3.88 -9.62
CA ALA A 203 -16.67 -4.40 -8.51
C ALA A 203 -15.84 -4.57 -7.23
N LEU A 204 -14.64 -5.15 -7.34
CA LEU A 204 -13.74 -5.28 -6.19
C LEU A 204 -13.29 -3.90 -5.69
N ALA A 205 -12.89 -3.00 -6.58
CA ALA A 205 -12.48 -1.64 -6.22
C ALA A 205 -13.57 -0.89 -5.43
N GLU A 206 -14.83 -0.99 -5.88
CA GLU A 206 -15.96 -0.36 -5.20
C GLU A 206 -16.23 -0.98 -3.83
N ALA A 207 -16.14 -2.31 -3.70
CA ALA A 207 -16.29 -3.02 -2.44
C ALA A 207 -15.19 -2.65 -1.42
N LEU A 208 -13.92 -2.63 -1.86
CA LEU A 208 -12.79 -2.21 -1.03
C LEU A 208 -12.97 -0.75 -0.58
N ALA A 209 -13.33 0.14 -1.52
CA ALA A 209 -13.54 1.55 -1.19
C ALA A 209 -14.72 1.76 -0.23
N ALA A 210 -15.80 1.01 -0.37
CA ALA A 210 -16.95 1.09 0.54
C ALA A 210 -16.58 0.68 1.98
N ASP A 211 -15.87 -0.44 2.14
CA ASP A 211 -15.44 -0.91 3.45
C ASP A 211 -14.40 0.04 4.07
N LEU A 212 -13.39 0.44 3.29
CA LEU A 212 -12.35 1.37 3.71
C LEU A 212 -12.93 2.72 4.17
N VAL A 213 -13.90 3.26 3.44
CA VAL A 213 -14.59 4.52 3.81
C VAL A 213 -15.42 4.34 5.08
N LYS A 214 -16.10 3.20 5.24
CA LYS A 214 -16.85 2.88 6.46
C LYS A 214 -15.91 2.84 7.66
N TRP A 215 -14.78 2.14 7.54
CA TRP A 215 -13.77 2.04 8.58
C TRP A 215 -13.12 3.39 8.90
N SER A 216 -12.79 4.17 7.88
CA SER A 216 -12.33 5.54 8.06
C SER A 216 -13.30 6.35 8.93
N ARG A 217 -14.61 6.18 8.77
CA ARG A 217 -15.59 6.97 9.54
C ARG A 217 -15.67 6.50 11.00
N SER A 218 -15.56 5.20 11.26
CA SER A 218 -15.53 4.68 12.65
C SER A 218 -14.30 5.14 13.41
N CYS A 219 -13.11 5.11 12.78
CA CYS A 219 -11.88 5.59 13.42
C CYS A 219 -11.89 7.09 13.72
N ALA A 220 -12.72 7.89 13.03
CA ALA A 220 -12.83 9.33 13.30
C ALA A 220 -13.82 9.66 14.43
N ALA A 221 -14.63 8.68 14.86
CA ALA A 221 -15.61 8.82 15.92
C ALA A 221 -15.13 8.26 17.27
N SER A 222 -13.92 7.67 17.29
CA SER A 222 -13.24 7.14 18.48
C SER A 222 -12.19 8.13 18.96
#